data_AF-A0A353PBS7-F1
#
_entry.id   AF-A0A353PBS7-F1
#
_cell.length_a   1.000
_cell.length_b   1.000
_cell.length_c   1.000
_cell.angle_alpha   90.00
_cell.angle_beta   90.00
_cell.angle_gamma   90.00
#
_symmetry.space_group_name_H-M   'P 1'
#
loop_
_entity.id
_entity.type
_entity.pdbx_description
1 polymer ?
#
loop_
_entity_poly.entity_id
_entity_poly.type
_entity_poly.pdbx_seq_one_letter_code
_entity_poly.pdbx_strand_id
1 'polypeptide(L)' 'MRIGLMVIGDELLNGRRKDRHLAHLIDVLQARGREPDWCLMIGDDPAYLTE' A
#
# COMPACT_ATOMS: atom_id res chain seq x y z
N MET A 1 -6.75 11.99 -11.96
CA MET A 1 -5.57 11.79 -11.09
C MET A 1 -5.70 10.41 -10.48
N ARG A 2 -4.66 9.57 -10.61
CA ARG A 2 -4.65 8.23 -10.01
C ARG A 2 -4.04 8.30 -8.61
N ILE A 3 -4.65 7.67 -7.63
CA ILE A 3 -4.18 7.59 -6.23
C ILE A 3 -3.95 6.12 -5.91
N GLY A 4 -2.80 5.77 -5.36
CA GLY A 4 -2.52 4.41 -4.91
C GLY A 4 -1.61 4.38 -3.70
N LEU A 5 -1.34 3.16 -3.24
CA LEU A 5 -0.55 2.88 -2.04
C LEU A 5 0.61 1.95 -2.38
N MET A 6 1.81 2.31 -1.93
CA MET A 6 2.94 1.38 -1.86
C MET A 6 3.23 1.09 -0.38
N VAL A 7 3.22 -0.18 0.00
CA VAL A 7 3.55 -0.63 1.35
C VAL A 7 4.89 -1.38 1.28
N ILE A 8 5.83 -1.00 2.14
CA ILE A 8 7.21 -1.49 2.13
C ILE A 8 7.45 -2.24 3.45
N GLY A 9 7.98 -3.45 3.37
CA GLY A 9 8.42 -4.22 4.54
C GLY A 9 8.41 -5.72 4.30
N ASP A 10 9.55 -6.39 4.51
CA ASP A 10 9.65 -7.84 4.38
C ASP A 10 8.73 -8.57 5.38
N GLU A 11 8.45 -7.96 6.54
CA GLU A 11 7.55 -8.51 7.55
C GLU A 11 6.09 -8.58 7.12
N LEU A 12 5.71 -7.76 6.14
CA LEU A 12 4.38 -7.78 5.55
C LEU A 12 4.27 -8.93 4.56
N LEU A 13 5.31 -9.14 3.76
CA LEU A 13 5.39 -10.23 2.77
C LEU A 13 5.48 -11.60 3.43
N ASN A 14 6.17 -11.72 4.57
CA ASN A 14 6.27 -12.97 5.32
C ASN A 14 5.12 -13.18 6.34
N GLY A 15 4.16 -12.26 6.40
CA GLY A 15 2.96 -12.36 7.23
C GLY A 15 3.18 -12.18 8.73
N ARG A 16 4.38 -11.81 9.19
CA ARG A 16 4.64 -11.45 10.61
C ARG A 16 3.88 -10.19 11.03
N ARG A 17 3.54 -9.33 10.08
CA ARG A 17 2.72 -8.15 10.29
C ARG A 17 1.61 -8.09 9.26
N LYS A 18 0.42 -7.72 9.71
CA LYS A 18 -0.68 -7.35 8.81
C LYS A 18 -0.60 -5.88 8.47
N ASP A 19 -0.72 -5.57 7.19
CA ASP A 19 -0.91 -4.18 6.74
C ASP A 19 -2.18 -3.58 7.34
N ARG A 20 -2.11 -2.30 7.69
CA ARG A 20 -3.24 -1.48 8.15
C ARG A 20 -3.42 -0.21 7.31
N HIS A 21 -2.46 0.07 6.42
CA HIS A 21 -2.42 1.29 5.63
C HIS A 21 -3.42 1.23 4.48
N LEU A 22 -3.59 0.06 3.83
CA LEU A 22 -4.57 -0.10 2.75
C LEU A 22 -5.99 0.10 3.27
N ALA A 23 -6.34 -0.53 4.39
CA ALA A 23 -7.66 -0.37 5.00
C ALA A 23 -7.95 1.11 5.32
N HIS A 24 -6.99 1.79 5.93
CA HIS A 24 -7.14 3.22 6.23
C HIS A 24 -7.27 4.08 4.97
N LEU A 25 -6.48 3.80 3.92
CA LEU A 25 -6.57 4.55 2.66
C LEU A 25 -7.94 4.35 2.00
N ILE A 26 -8.46 3.12 2.02
CA ILE A 26 -9.81 2.82 1.50
C ILE A 26 -10.84 3.66 2.24
N ASP A 27 -10.83 3.68 3.57
CA ASP A 27 -11.79 4.49 4.36
C ASP A 27 -11.72 5.99 4.00
N VAL A 28 -10.51 6.52 3.88
CA VAL A 28 -10.25 7.93 3.56
C VAL A 28 -10.73 8.28 2.15
N LEU A 29 -10.51 7.41 1.17
CA LEU A 29 -10.94 7.64 -0.22
C LEU A 29 -12.44 7.41 -0.39
N GLN A 30 -13.02 6.41 0.27
CA GLN A 30 -14.45 6.13 0.24
C GLN A 30 -15.27 7.30 0.79
N ALA A 31 -14.79 7.97 1.84
CA ALA A 31 -15.41 9.20 2.36
C ALA A 31 -15.49 10.33 1.32
N ARG A 32 -14.75 10.21 0.20
CA ARG A 32 -14.72 11.16 -0.93
C ARG A 32 -15.30 10.57 -2.22
N GLY A 33 -15.98 9.41 -2.15
CA GLY A 33 -16.53 8.71 -3.31
C GLY A 33 -15.46 8.18 -4.27
N ARG A 34 -14.29 7.81 -3.76
CA ARG A 34 -13.15 7.31 -4.52
C ARG A 34 -12.67 5.97 -3.96
N GLU A 35 -11.89 5.27 -4.76
CA GLU A 35 -11.16 4.06 -4.39
C GLU A 35 -9.70 4.18 -4.85
N PRO A 36 -8.76 3.45 -4.25
CA PRO A 36 -7.38 3.43 -4.71
C PRO A 36 -7.28 2.74 -6.09
N ASP A 37 -6.60 3.37 -7.03
CA ASP A 37 -6.37 2.88 -8.39
C ASP A 37 -5.39 1.69 -8.45
N TRP A 38 -4.54 1.56 -7.42
CA TRP A 38 -3.55 0.49 -7.28
C TRP A 38 -3.07 0.38 -5.83
N CYS A 39 -2.62 -0.81 -5.47
CA CYS A 39 -1.88 -1.08 -4.26
C CYS A 39 -0.73 -2.02 -4.59
N LEU A 40 0.48 -1.68 -4.15
CA LEU A 40 1.66 -2.52 -4.28
C LEU A 40 2.25 -2.79 -2.90
N MET A 41 2.66 -4.03 -2.65
CA MET A 41 3.41 -4.41 -1.46
C MET A 41 4.76 -4.94 -1.92
N ILE A 42 5.85 -4.36 -1.40
CA ILE A 42 7.22 -4.70 -1.75
C ILE A 42 8.07 -4.96 -0.51
N GLY A 43 9.19 -5.64 -0.70
CA GLY A 43 10.18 -5.86 0.35
C GLY A 43 11.03 -4.62 0.60
N ASP A 44 11.95 -4.71 1.56
CA ASP A 44 12.79 -3.58 1.99
C ASP A 44 13.97 -3.26 1.04
N ASP A 45 14.12 -4.00 -0.06
CA ASP A 45 15.17 -3.76 -1.04
C ASP A 45 14.95 -2.42 -1.77
N PRO A 46 15.89 -1.45 -1.66
CA PRO A 46 15.79 -0.17 -2.34
C PRO A 46 15.67 -0.27 -3.86
N ALA A 47 16.12 -1.38 -4.47
CA ALA A 47 15.98 -1.60 -5.91
C ALA A 47 14.52 -1.60 -6.37
N TYR A 48 13.57 -1.93 -5.48
CA TYR A 48 12.14 -1.90 -5.79
C TYR A 48 11.55 -0.47 -5.88
N LEU A 49 12.29 0.57 -5.49
CA LEU A 49 11.83 1.97 -5.48
C LEU A 49 12.35 2.81 -6.65
N THR A 50 13.30 2.30 -7.42
CA THR A 50 14.09 3.11 -8.36
C THR A 50 13.70 2.96 -9.83
N GLU A 51 12.67 2.18 -10.15
CA GLU A 51 12.09 2.07 -11.51
C GLU A 51 10.77 2.84 -11.62
#